data_AF-X0W196-F1
#
_entry.id   AF-X0W196-F1
#
_cell.length_a   1.000
_cell.length_b   1.000
_cell.length_c   1.000
_cell.angle_alpha   90.00
_cell.angle_beta   90.00
_cell.angle_gamma   90.00
#
_symmetry.space_group_name_H-M   'P 1'
#
loop_
_entity.id
_entity.type
_entity.pdbx_description
1 polymer ?
#
loop_
_entity_poly.entity_id
_entity_poly.type
_entity_poly.pdbx_seq_one_letter_code
_entity_poly.pdbx_strand_id
1 'polypeptide(L)'
;MKTLRIGTRQSLLALAQSRLVADLIRTHQPEIETELVKVVTTGDLTSGPLAAVGGKGQFTAQLESAMRDGLVDMAVHSAKDVPISLDKEFTIAAVPERADPRDALVSRYGVDLSLLRMGARVGTGSLRRAAQLRYVREDLEIVPMRGNVDTRLRKVTGDTD
;
A
#
# COMPACT_ATOMS: atom_id res chain seq x y z
N MET A 1 -2.84 11.45 -30.91
CA MET A 1 -2.98 11.77 -29.48
C MET A 1 -2.03 10.87 -28.72
N LYS A 2 -1.27 11.39 -27.75
CA LYS A 2 -0.28 10.61 -27.00
C LYS A 2 -0.95 10.09 -25.73
N THR A 3 -1.24 8.79 -25.68
CA THR A 3 -1.76 8.13 -24.47
C THR A 3 -0.66 8.02 -23.43
N LEU A 4 -0.94 8.47 -22.21
CA LEU A 4 -0.06 8.32 -21.05
C LEU A 4 -0.39 7.00 -20.34
N ARG A 5 0.56 6.06 -20.36
CA ARG A 5 0.43 4.73 -19.74
C ARG A 5 0.90 4.79 -18.29
N ILE A 6 -0.02 4.60 -17.37
CA ILE A 6 0.21 4.68 -15.93
C ILE A 6 0.32 3.25 -15.38
N GLY A 7 1.53 2.89 -14.97
CA GLY A 7 1.84 1.64 -14.30
C GLY A 7 1.22 1.57 -12.89
N THR A 8 0.53 0.48 -12.60
CA THR A 8 -0.08 0.21 -11.30
C THR A 8 0.08 -1.24 -10.89
N ARG A 9 0.17 -1.49 -9.58
CA ARG A 9 -0.01 -2.83 -9.01
C ARG A 9 -1.44 -3.30 -9.17
N GLN A 10 -1.66 -4.61 -9.01
CA GLN A 10 -2.98 -5.24 -9.21
C GLN A 10 -3.93 -5.11 -8.01
N SER A 11 -3.43 -4.73 -6.83
CA SER A 11 -4.28 -4.58 -5.65
C SER A 11 -5.39 -3.53 -5.87
N LEU A 12 -6.56 -3.74 -5.25
CA LEU A 12 -7.69 -2.81 -5.37
C LEU A 12 -7.32 -1.38 -4.95
N LEU A 13 -6.50 -1.24 -3.89
CA LEU A 13 -6.03 0.07 -3.43
C LEU A 13 -5.10 0.75 -4.46
N ALA A 14 -4.17 0.00 -5.05
CA ALA A 14 -3.27 0.56 -6.07
C ALA A 14 -4.03 1.00 -7.32
N LEU A 15 -5.03 0.22 -7.75
CA LEU A 15 -5.93 0.61 -8.83
C LEU A 15 -6.72 1.87 -8.49
N ALA A 16 -7.24 1.99 -7.27
CA ALA A 16 -7.95 3.18 -6.83
C ALA A 16 -7.05 4.42 -6.83
N GLN A 17 -5.81 4.30 -6.32
CA GLN A 17 -4.82 5.38 -6.33
C GLN A 17 -4.45 5.80 -7.76
N SER A 18 -4.26 4.85 -8.66
CA SER A 18 -3.89 5.14 -10.04
C SER A 18 -5.04 5.76 -10.84
N ARG A 19 -6.29 5.36 -10.55
CA ARG A 19 -7.48 6.02 -11.09
C ARG A 19 -7.59 7.46 -10.62
N LEU A 20 -7.38 7.71 -9.33
CA LEU A 20 -7.36 9.08 -8.78
C LEU A 20 -6.36 9.96 -9.52
N VAL A 21 -5.14 9.46 -9.75
CA VAL A 21 -4.12 10.21 -10.51
C VAL A 21 -4.52 10.40 -11.97
N ALA A 22 -5.07 9.37 -12.62
CA ALA A 22 -5.55 9.48 -14.01
C ALA A 22 -6.69 10.51 -14.13
N ASP A 23 -7.62 10.53 -13.19
CA ASP A 23 -8.70 11.52 -13.11
C ASP A 23 -8.13 12.93 -12.95
N LEU A 24 -7.20 13.14 -12.03
CA LEU A 24 -6.54 14.44 -11.85
C LEU A 24 -5.83 14.93 -13.12
N ILE A 25 -5.15 14.03 -13.84
CA ILE A 25 -4.50 14.36 -15.12
C ILE A 25 -5.55 14.78 -16.14
N ARG A 26 -6.62 13.99 -16.33
CA ARG A 26 -7.70 14.31 -17.29
C ARG A 26 -8.41 15.62 -16.95
N THR A 27 -8.59 15.93 -15.67
CA THR A 27 -9.20 17.19 -15.23
C THR A 27 -8.35 18.42 -15.59
N HIS A 28 -7.02 18.32 -15.45
CA HIS A 28 -6.12 19.45 -15.67
C HIS A 28 -5.55 19.52 -17.08
N GLN A 29 -5.52 18.41 -17.81
CA GLN A 29 -5.02 18.27 -19.18
C GLN A 29 -5.98 17.36 -19.98
N PRO A 30 -7.16 17.86 -20.40
CA PRO A 30 -8.21 17.07 -21.04
C PRO A 30 -7.81 16.41 -22.36
N GLU A 31 -6.74 16.90 -23.01
CA GLU A 31 -6.18 16.36 -24.25
C GLU A 31 -5.27 15.13 -24.04
N ILE A 32 -4.91 14.84 -22.79
CA ILE A 32 -4.08 13.67 -22.44
C ILE A 32 -5.01 12.48 -22.15
N GLU A 33 -5.00 11.52 -23.07
CA GLU A 33 -5.58 10.21 -22.82
C GLU A 33 -4.75 9.44 -21.80
N THR A 34 -5.40 8.71 -20.89
CA THR A 34 -4.73 7.96 -19.82
C THR A 34 -5.12 6.49 -19.86
N GLU A 35 -4.14 5.60 -19.76
CA GLU A 35 -4.32 4.15 -19.74
C GLU A 35 -3.69 3.55 -18.49
N LEU A 36 -4.44 2.73 -17.74
CA LEU A 36 -3.88 2.02 -16.59
C LEU A 36 -3.31 0.67 -17.01
N VAL A 37 -1.99 0.52 -16.88
CA VAL A 37 -1.28 -0.72 -17.20
C VAL A 37 -0.95 -1.46 -15.91
N LYS A 38 -1.56 -2.64 -15.75
CA LYS A 38 -1.33 -3.50 -14.58
C LYS A 38 0.01 -4.21 -14.70
N VAL A 39 0.93 -3.90 -13.79
CA VAL A 39 2.23 -4.57 -13.70
C VAL A 39 2.17 -5.63 -12.61
N VAL A 40 2.48 -6.88 -12.96
CA VAL A 40 2.53 -8.00 -12.01
C VAL A 40 3.81 -7.86 -11.19
N THR A 41 3.68 -7.77 -9.86
CA THR A 41 4.85 -7.71 -8.97
C THR A 41 5.08 -9.05 -8.27
N THR A 42 6.32 -9.45 -8.04
CA THR A 42 6.64 -10.66 -7.25
C THR A 42 6.21 -10.52 -5.78
N GLY A 43 6.08 -9.28 -5.28
CA GLY A 43 5.50 -9.00 -3.97
C GLY A 43 4.00 -9.29 -3.85
N ASP A 44 3.27 -9.37 -4.97
CA ASP A 44 1.87 -9.82 -5.00
C ASP A 44 1.75 -11.35 -4.91
N LEU A 45 2.83 -12.09 -5.19
CA LEU A 45 2.85 -13.56 -5.27
C LEU A 45 3.44 -14.25 -4.02
N THR A 46 4.03 -13.53 -3.06
CA THR A 46 4.78 -14.12 -1.94
C THR A 46 4.12 -13.93 -0.56
N SER A 47 3.90 -15.04 0.14
CA SER A 47 3.19 -15.16 1.43
C SER A 47 4.11 -15.40 2.66
N GLY A 48 5.36 -14.92 2.65
CA GLY A 48 6.31 -15.04 3.80
C GLY A 48 6.26 -13.88 4.81
N PRO A 49 7.08 -13.82 5.88
CA PRO A 49 7.22 -12.65 6.78
C PRO A 49 7.93 -11.43 6.15
N LEU A 50 7.60 -10.19 6.52
CA LEU A 50 8.24 -8.97 5.95
C LEU A 50 9.72 -8.83 6.28
N ALA A 51 10.13 -9.36 7.43
CA ALA A 51 11.54 -9.45 7.80
C ALA A 51 12.29 -10.54 7.02
N ALA A 52 11.60 -11.61 6.57
CA ALA A 52 12.20 -12.71 5.83
C ALA A 52 12.26 -12.42 4.31
N VAL A 53 11.34 -11.61 3.82
CA VAL A 53 11.32 -11.12 2.44
C VAL A 53 12.16 -9.85 2.38
N GLY A 54 13.48 -10.03 2.45
CA GLY A 54 14.45 -8.95 2.29
C GLY A 54 14.29 -8.26 0.94
N GLY A 55 14.18 -6.93 0.97
CA GLY A 55 14.18 -6.09 -0.22
C GLY A 55 13.27 -4.87 -0.06
N LYS A 56 13.77 -3.81 0.58
CA LYS A 56 13.23 -2.44 0.38
C LYS A 56 13.30 -2.17 -1.12
N GLY A 57 12.15 -2.19 -1.81
CA GLY A 57 12.08 -2.00 -3.26
C GLY A 57 11.32 -3.08 -4.04
N GLN A 58 10.86 -4.18 -3.41
CA GLN A 58 10.12 -5.23 -4.16
C GLN A 58 8.80 -4.78 -4.77
N PHE A 59 8.22 -3.64 -4.35
CA PHE A 59 7.01 -3.10 -4.96
C PHE A 59 7.29 -2.00 -6.00
N THR A 60 8.48 -1.40 -5.97
CA THR A 60 8.89 -0.36 -6.91
C THR A 60 9.66 -0.94 -8.08
N ALA A 61 10.51 -1.95 -7.86
CA ALA A 61 11.42 -2.52 -8.84
C ALA A 61 10.73 -3.00 -10.14
N GLN A 62 9.55 -3.61 -10.09
CA GLN A 62 8.88 -4.09 -11.31
C GLN A 62 8.21 -2.94 -12.07
N LEU A 63 7.70 -1.93 -11.37
CA LEU A 63 7.16 -0.73 -12.01
C LEU A 63 8.31 0.09 -12.63
N GLU A 64 9.45 0.17 -11.96
CA GLU A 64 10.69 0.73 -12.49
C GLU A 64 11.19 -0.05 -13.72
N SER A 65 11.18 -1.38 -13.70
CA SER A 65 11.50 -2.21 -14.88
C SER A 65 10.54 -1.91 -16.03
N ALA A 66 9.23 -1.88 -15.77
CA ALA A 66 8.23 -1.58 -16.78
C ALA A 66 8.41 -0.17 -17.38
N MET A 67 8.88 0.80 -16.59
CA MET A 67 9.26 2.12 -17.09
C MET A 67 10.51 2.06 -17.97
N ARG A 68 11.57 1.34 -17.57
CA ARG A 68 12.79 1.17 -18.40
C ARG A 68 12.50 0.46 -19.72
N ASP A 69 11.65 -0.56 -19.68
CA ASP A 69 11.25 -1.34 -20.85
C ASP A 69 10.27 -0.57 -21.76
N GLY A 70 9.90 0.66 -21.39
CA GLY A 70 8.99 1.51 -22.14
C GLY A 70 7.55 0.97 -22.20
N LEU A 71 7.18 0.07 -21.29
CA LEU A 71 5.82 -0.50 -21.19
C LEU A 71 4.85 0.50 -20.56
N VAL A 72 5.35 1.33 -19.64
CA VAL A 72 4.60 2.41 -18.98
C VAL A 72 5.42 3.69 -18.97
N ASP A 73 4.75 4.84 -18.91
CA ASP A 73 5.39 6.16 -18.96
C ASP A 73 5.60 6.75 -17.56
N MET A 74 4.78 6.33 -16.59
CA MET A 74 4.91 6.69 -15.18
C MET A 74 4.34 5.59 -14.28
N ALA A 75 4.65 5.64 -12.98
CA ALA A 75 4.10 4.73 -11.99
C ALA A 75 3.47 5.49 -10.81
N VAL A 76 2.40 4.91 -10.23
CA VAL A 76 1.74 5.46 -9.03
C VAL A 76 2.02 4.55 -7.85
N HIS A 77 2.48 5.16 -6.75
CA HIS A 77 2.82 4.46 -5.51
C HIS A 77 2.15 5.10 -4.30
N SER A 78 1.90 4.29 -3.28
CA SER A 78 1.75 4.81 -1.93
C SER A 78 3.11 5.33 -1.46
N ALA A 79 3.18 6.59 -1.02
CA ALA A 79 4.46 7.24 -0.66
C ALA A 79 5.27 6.46 0.40
N LYS A 80 4.60 5.80 1.35
CA LYS A 80 5.23 4.97 2.39
C LYS A 80 5.98 3.73 1.85
N ASP A 81 5.69 3.32 0.61
CA ASP A 81 6.26 2.13 -0.03
C ASP A 81 7.38 2.50 -1.01
N VAL A 82 7.65 3.80 -1.22
CA VAL A 82 8.75 4.30 -2.05
C VAL A 82 10.06 4.22 -1.25
N PRO A 83 11.16 3.69 -1.81
CA PRO A 83 12.44 3.63 -1.12
C PRO A 83 13.01 5.03 -0.87
N ILE A 84 13.89 5.14 0.13
CA ILE A 84 14.54 6.42 0.50
C ILE A 84 15.43 6.94 -0.64
N SER A 85 16.12 6.03 -1.32
CA SER A 85 16.97 6.31 -2.47
C SER A 85 16.32 5.73 -3.73
N LEU A 86 16.17 6.57 -4.75
CA LEU A 86 15.77 6.14 -6.09
C LEU A 86 17.01 5.97 -6.96
N ASP A 87 16.89 5.13 -7.99
CA ASP A 87 17.85 5.14 -9.09
C ASP A 87 17.86 6.54 -9.72
N LYS A 88 19.02 7.00 -10.20
CA LYS A 88 19.19 8.31 -10.85
C LYS A 88 18.33 8.45 -12.11
N GLU A 89 17.88 7.35 -12.69
CA GLU A 89 16.97 7.31 -13.84
C GLU A 89 15.53 7.71 -13.48
N PHE A 90 15.16 7.67 -12.20
CA PHE A 90 13.80 7.96 -11.74
C PHE A 90 13.76 9.18 -10.85
N THR A 91 12.59 9.83 -10.84
CA THR A 91 12.29 10.94 -9.96
C THR A 91 10.85 10.89 -9.49
N ILE A 92 10.56 11.47 -8.34
CA ILE A 92 9.19 11.69 -7.88
C ILE A 92 8.68 12.94 -8.58
N ALA A 93 7.99 12.76 -9.71
CA ALA A 93 7.51 13.87 -10.53
C ALA A 93 6.38 14.68 -9.87
N ALA A 94 5.57 14.05 -9.01
CA ALA A 94 4.44 14.69 -8.35
C ALA A 94 4.08 14.00 -7.03
N VAL A 95 3.49 14.78 -6.13
CA VAL A 95 2.85 14.28 -4.90
C VAL A 95 1.46 14.91 -4.84
N PRO A 96 0.36 14.13 -4.98
CA PRO A 96 -0.99 14.67 -4.89
C PRO A 96 -1.32 15.10 -3.46
N GLU A 97 -2.46 15.78 -3.28
CA GLU A 97 -2.95 16.17 -1.96
C GLU A 97 -3.02 14.96 -1.00
N ARG A 98 -2.58 15.19 0.23
CA ARG A 98 -2.42 14.12 1.23
C ARG A 98 -3.77 13.79 1.85
N ALA A 99 -4.20 12.54 1.70
CA ALA A 99 -5.32 11.99 2.48
C ALA A 99 -4.98 11.91 3.98
N ASP A 100 -5.99 11.66 4.82
CA ASP A 100 -5.83 11.52 6.27
C ASP A 100 -4.69 10.54 6.63
N PRO A 101 -3.63 10.98 7.34
CA PRO A 101 -2.46 10.16 7.62
C PRO A 101 -2.61 9.26 8.85
N ARG A 102 -3.75 9.31 9.57
CA ARG A 102 -3.94 8.57 10.82
C ARG A 102 -4.03 7.06 10.60
N ASP A 103 -3.62 6.30 11.61
CA ASP A 103 -3.92 4.88 11.68
C ASP A 103 -5.38 4.69 12.14
N ALA A 104 -6.05 3.68 11.60
CA ALA A 104 -7.40 3.28 12.00
C ALA A 104 -7.39 1.91 12.65
N LEU A 105 -8.15 1.75 13.74
CA LEU A 105 -8.49 0.44 14.30
C LEU A 105 -9.70 -0.10 13.53
N VAL A 106 -9.61 -1.36 13.12
CA VAL A 106 -10.75 -2.11 12.58
C VAL A 106 -10.98 -3.28 13.52
N SER A 107 -12.00 -3.17 14.38
CA SER A 107 -12.37 -4.18 15.36
C SER A 107 -13.63 -4.91 14.95
N ARG A 108 -13.78 -6.18 15.36
CA ARG A 108 -14.90 -7.04 14.98
C ARG A 108 -16.25 -6.48 15.39
N TYR A 109 -16.30 -5.82 16.55
CA TYR A 109 -17.53 -5.31 17.15
C TYR A 109 -17.65 -3.78 17.06
N GLY A 110 -16.79 -3.12 16.27
CA GLY A 110 -16.80 -1.66 16.13
C GLY A 110 -16.48 -0.92 17.42
N VAL A 111 -15.69 -1.55 18.29
CA VAL A 111 -15.24 -0.98 19.57
C VAL A 111 -13.89 -0.30 19.43
N ASP A 112 -13.65 0.70 20.29
CA ASP A 112 -12.37 1.40 20.39
C ASP A 112 -11.29 0.55 21.05
N LEU A 113 -10.03 0.96 20.88
CA LEU A 113 -8.85 0.28 21.43
C LEU A 113 -8.94 0.09 22.96
N SER A 114 -9.50 1.07 23.67
CA SER A 114 -9.67 1.04 25.12
C SER A 114 -10.71 0.00 25.59
N LEU A 115 -11.66 -0.35 24.71
CA LEU A 115 -12.76 -1.27 24.98
C LEU A 115 -12.45 -2.70 24.54
N LEU A 116 -11.28 -2.95 23.95
CA LEU A 116 -10.83 -4.31 23.66
C LEU A 116 -10.63 -5.09 24.97
N ARG A 117 -11.09 -6.35 24.96
CA ARG A 117 -10.91 -7.29 26.08
C ARG A 117 -9.42 -7.42 26.44
N MET A 118 -9.16 -7.75 27.69
CA MET A 118 -7.80 -8.06 28.14
C MET A 118 -7.23 -9.22 27.32
N GLY A 119 -5.99 -9.10 26.84
CA GLY A 119 -5.39 -10.13 25.98
C GLY A 119 -5.97 -10.17 24.56
N ALA A 120 -6.59 -9.08 24.08
CA ALA A 120 -7.11 -9.02 22.72
C ALA A 120 -6.00 -9.18 21.67
N ARG A 121 -6.35 -9.88 20.59
CA ARG A 121 -5.46 -10.22 19.47
C ARG A 121 -5.55 -9.15 18.38
N VAL A 122 -4.52 -8.32 18.26
CA VAL A 122 -4.49 -7.22 17.29
C VAL A 122 -3.57 -7.54 16.12
N GLY A 123 -4.15 -7.56 14.92
CA GLY A 123 -3.45 -7.88 13.67
C GLY A 123 -2.64 -6.73 13.09
N THR A 124 -1.31 -6.81 13.11
CA THR A 124 -0.46 -5.87 12.37
C THR A 124 0.87 -6.49 11.95
N GLY A 125 1.26 -6.27 10.68
CA GLY A 125 2.59 -6.58 10.17
C GLY A 125 3.60 -5.44 10.33
N SER A 126 3.20 -4.29 10.90
CA SER A 126 4.05 -3.12 11.07
C SER A 126 4.71 -3.12 12.46
N LEU A 127 6.05 -3.14 12.49
CA LEU A 127 6.81 -3.00 13.74
C LEU A 127 6.53 -1.68 14.46
N ARG A 128 6.34 -0.59 13.70
CA ARG A 128 5.95 0.72 14.25
C ARG A 128 4.65 0.63 15.04
N ARG A 129 3.61 0.07 14.44
CA ARG A 129 2.29 -0.06 15.09
C ARG A 129 2.36 -1.04 16.26
N ALA A 130 3.06 -2.16 16.11
CA ALA A 130 3.22 -3.15 17.18
C ALA A 130 3.87 -2.54 18.43
N ALA A 131 4.95 -1.78 18.26
CA ALA A 131 5.63 -1.10 19.36
C ALA A 131 4.72 -0.06 20.04
N GLN A 132 4.03 0.77 19.24
CA GLN A 132 3.11 1.79 19.77
C GLN A 132 1.92 1.17 20.51
N LEU A 133 1.35 0.07 20.00
CA LEU A 133 0.26 -0.64 20.65
C LEU A 133 0.68 -1.23 21.99
N ARG A 134 1.84 -1.90 22.06
CA ARG A 134 2.34 -2.47 23.32
C ARG A 134 2.70 -1.42 24.35
N TYR A 135 3.17 -0.25 23.91
CA TYR A 135 3.42 0.87 24.81
C TYR A 135 2.14 1.41 25.46
N VAL A 136 1.03 1.45 24.71
CA VAL A 136 -0.26 1.96 25.21
C VAL A 136 -1.04 0.90 25.99
N ARG A 137 -0.98 -0.36 25.56
CA ARG A 137 -1.68 -1.52 26.15
C ARG A 137 -0.77 -2.76 26.05
N GLU A 138 -0.04 -3.02 27.13
CA GLU A 138 0.95 -4.12 27.20
C GLU A 138 0.32 -5.51 27.08
N ASP A 139 -0.94 -5.66 27.48
CA ASP A 139 -1.67 -6.93 27.47
C ASP A 139 -2.07 -7.41 26.06
N LEU A 140 -1.97 -6.58 25.02
CA LEU A 140 -2.40 -6.95 23.67
C LEU A 140 -1.49 -8.01 23.05
N GLU A 141 -2.11 -9.07 22.52
CA GLU A 141 -1.42 -10.06 21.71
C GLU A 141 -1.27 -9.54 20.27
N ILE A 142 -0.06 -9.15 19.88
CA ILE A 142 0.18 -8.68 18.50
C ILE A 142 0.36 -9.87 17.56
N VAL A 143 -0.59 -10.03 16.64
CA VAL A 143 -0.60 -11.09 15.63
C VAL A 143 -0.04 -10.58 14.31
N PRO A 144 1.00 -11.20 13.74
CA PRO A 144 1.52 -10.82 12.42
C PRO A 144 0.43 -10.92 11.34
N MET A 145 0.20 -9.83 10.62
CA MET A 145 -0.82 -9.77 9.56
C MET A 145 -0.27 -9.25 8.24
N ARG A 146 -0.58 -9.97 7.16
CA ARG A 146 -0.21 -9.67 5.78
C ARG A 146 -1.39 -9.81 4.83
N GLY A 147 -1.21 -9.29 3.63
CA GLY A 147 -2.22 -9.21 2.57
C GLY A 147 -2.61 -7.78 2.25
N ASN A 148 -3.37 -7.62 1.17
CA ASN A 148 -4.03 -6.37 0.79
C ASN A 148 -5.13 -6.00 1.79
N VAL A 149 -5.63 -4.76 1.70
CA VAL A 149 -6.64 -4.22 2.64
C VAL A 149 -7.85 -5.16 2.76
N ASP A 150 -8.44 -5.58 1.64
CA ASP A 150 -9.59 -6.48 1.58
C ASP A 150 -9.30 -7.82 2.27
N THR A 151 -8.10 -8.37 2.06
CA THR A 151 -7.70 -9.66 2.65
C THR A 151 -7.51 -9.55 4.15
N ARG A 152 -7.04 -8.40 4.64
CA ARG A 152 -6.92 -8.13 6.08
C ARG A 152 -8.27 -7.92 6.74
N LEU A 153 -9.17 -7.19 6.09
CA LEU A 153 -10.54 -6.99 6.60
C LEU A 153 -11.26 -8.32 6.80
N ARG A 154 -11.10 -9.28 5.86
CA ARG A 154 -11.66 -10.64 6.00
C ARG A 154 -11.11 -11.43 7.20
N LYS A 155 -9.95 -11.08 7.75
CA LYS A 155 -9.35 -11.76 8.91
C LYS A 155 -9.88 -11.26 10.26
N VAL A 156 -10.46 -10.06 10.30
CA VAL A 156 -11.00 -9.46 11.53
C VAL A 156 -12.18 -10.27 12.10
N THR A 157 -12.86 -11.05 11.27
CA THR A 157 -13.97 -11.91 11.70
C THR A 157 -13.54 -13.28 12.23
N GLY A 158 -12.26 -13.66 12.10
CA GLY A 158 -11.75 -14.97 12.51
C GLY A 158 -10.52 -14.89 13.40
N ASP A 159 -9.42 -14.38 12.86
CA ASP A 159 -8.07 -14.50 13.43
C ASP A 159 -7.70 -13.41 14.45
N THR A 160 -8.44 -12.30 14.48
CA THR A 160 -8.17 -11.14 15.36
C THR A 160 -9.44 -10.60 15.98
N ASP A 161 -9.31 -9.86 17.08
CA ASP A 161 -10.42 -9.21 17.79
C ASP A 161 -10.74 -7.82 17.20
#